data_AF-A0A1I1MVS0-F1
#
_entry.id   AF-A0A1I1MVS0-F1
#
_cell.length_a   1.000
_cell.length_b   1.000
_cell.length_c   1.000
_cell.angle_alpha   90.00
_cell.angle_beta   90.00
_cell.angle_gamma   90.00
#
_symmetry.space_group_name_H-M   'P 1'
#
loop_
_entity.id
_entity.type
_entity.pdbx_description
1 polymer ?
#
loop_
_entity_poly.entity_id
_entity_poly.type
_entity_poly.pdbx_seq_one_letter_code
_entity_poly.pdbx_strand_id
1 'polypeptide(L)'
;MKRVRLSELGMKIGKYNVGKWNAITDVTGVLVGHVTLKEDMHIRTGVTAILPHDGNLFQEKVFASSYVINGFGKTIGGAFYMHKFSESEKLAAVQRYVDGASFGNAIKFKVI
;
A
#
# COMPACT_ATOMS: atom_id res chain seq x y z
N MET A 1 -18.18 10.05 16.88
CA MET A 1 -18.33 10.98 15.74
C MET A 1 -18.41 10.15 14.46
N LYS A 2 -19.33 10.45 13.53
CA LYS A 2 -19.42 9.74 12.25
C LYS A 2 -18.21 10.10 11.39
N ARG A 3 -17.48 9.11 10.86
CA ARG A 3 -16.39 9.36 9.91
C ARG A 3 -17.02 9.79 8.58
N VAL A 4 -16.64 10.98 8.11
CA VAL A 4 -17.11 11.54 6.83
C VAL A 4 -15.97 11.64 5.83
N ARG A 5 -16.29 11.53 4.54
CA ARG A 5 -15.34 11.77 3.45
C ARG A 5 -15.51 13.18 2.88
N LEU A 6 -14.47 13.71 2.25
CA LEU A 6 -14.48 15.06 1.68
C LEU A 6 -15.62 15.25 0.66
N SER A 7 -15.90 14.25 -0.17
CA SER A 7 -16.98 14.28 -1.16
C SER A 7 -18.37 14.38 -0.54
N GLU A 8 -18.56 13.86 0.67
CA GLU A 8 -19.83 13.93 1.40
C GLU A 8 -20.10 15.33 1.97
N LEU A 9 -19.07 16.18 1.98
CA LEU A 9 -19.15 17.60 2.37
C LEU A 9 -19.41 18.52 1.17
N GLY A 10 -19.70 17.98 -0.01
CA GLY A 10 -19.95 18.74 -1.24
C GLY A 10 -18.70 19.30 -1.92
N MET A 11 -17.50 18.94 -1.44
CA MET A 11 -16.24 19.38 -2.03
C MET A 11 -15.76 18.39 -3.10
N LYS A 12 -15.51 18.91 -4.32
CA LYS A 12 -14.95 18.15 -5.45
C LYS A 12 -13.50 18.57 -5.72
N ILE A 13 -12.60 17.59 -5.77
CA ILE A 13 -11.21 17.78 -6.20
C ILE A 13 -11.07 17.22 -7.61
N GLY A 14 -10.48 18.02 -8.52
CA GLY A 14 -10.24 17.61 -9.90
C GLY A 14 -11.49 17.61 -10.78
N LYS A 15 -11.32 17.17 -12.04
CA LYS A 15 -12.36 17.25 -13.07
C LYS A 15 -13.12 15.92 -13.26
N TYR A 16 -12.44 14.79 -13.08
CA TYR A 16 -12.98 13.45 -13.35
C TYR A 16 -13.94 12.95 -12.26
N ASN A 17 -14.78 11.98 -12.64
CA ASN A 17 -15.65 11.27 -11.72
C ASN A 17 -14.86 10.22 -10.95
N VAL A 18 -15.26 9.96 -9.71
CA VAL A 18 -14.67 8.93 -8.84
C VAL A 18 -15.29 7.56 -9.11
N GLY A 19 -14.56 6.50 -8.76
CA GLY A 19 -15.10 5.14 -8.72
C GLY A 19 -16.17 4.97 -7.64
N LYS A 20 -16.80 3.79 -7.63
CA LYS A 20 -17.93 3.46 -6.72
C LYS A 20 -17.56 3.67 -5.26
N TRP A 21 -16.37 3.23 -4.87
CA TRP A 21 -15.88 3.31 -3.49
C TRP A 21 -15.02 4.53 -3.24
N ASN A 22 -14.69 5.30 -4.28
CA ASN A 22 -13.72 6.40 -4.25
C ASN A 22 -12.45 5.98 -3.49
N ALA A 23 -11.89 4.83 -3.88
CA ALA A 23 -10.78 4.15 -3.20
C ALA A 23 -9.92 3.38 -4.21
N ILE A 24 -8.69 3.01 -3.82
CA ILE A 24 -7.78 2.25 -4.70
C ILE A 24 -8.34 0.87 -5.10
N THR A 25 -9.21 0.30 -4.26
CA THR A 25 -9.91 -0.98 -4.51
C THR A 25 -10.99 -0.87 -5.59
N ASP A 26 -11.26 0.31 -6.14
CA ASP A 26 -12.06 0.45 -7.36
C ASP A 26 -11.34 -0.15 -8.58
N VAL A 27 -10.01 -0.35 -8.50
CA VAL A 27 -9.25 -1.11 -9.50
C VAL A 27 -9.46 -2.61 -9.23
N THR A 28 -10.00 -3.32 -10.21
CA THR A 28 -10.29 -4.76 -10.13
C THR A 28 -9.04 -5.55 -9.71
N GLY A 29 -9.22 -6.45 -8.74
CA GLY A 29 -8.15 -7.29 -8.19
C GLY A 29 -7.38 -6.64 -7.03
N VAL A 30 -7.35 -5.31 -6.92
CA VAL A 30 -6.60 -4.65 -5.85
C VAL A 30 -7.28 -4.86 -4.49
N LEU A 31 -6.52 -5.35 -3.53
CA LEU A 31 -6.97 -5.60 -2.16
C LEU A 31 -6.19 -4.73 -1.16
N VAL A 32 -6.85 -4.32 -0.09
CA VAL A 32 -6.23 -3.55 0.99
C VAL A 32 -6.60 -4.16 2.34
N GLY A 33 -5.61 -4.45 3.17
CA GLY A 33 -5.77 -4.88 4.55
C GLY A 33 -5.01 -3.97 5.51
N HIS A 34 -5.48 -3.83 6.74
CA HIS A 34 -4.74 -3.09 7.77
C HIS A 34 -4.94 -3.70 9.15
N VAL A 35 -3.96 -3.48 10.01
CA VAL A 35 -4.01 -3.76 11.44
C VAL A 35 -3.58 -2.50 12.16
N THR A 36 -4.37 -2.06 13.12
CA THR A 36 -4.05 -0.93 13.98
C THR A 36 -3.88 -1.43 15.40
N LEU A 37 -2.72 -1.14 15.99
CA LEU A 37 -2.42 -1.40 17.39
C LEU A 37 -2.53 -0.08 18.15
N LYS A 38 -3.52 -0.04 19.04
CA LYS A 38 -3.80 1.10 19.90
C LYS A 38 -4.00 0.60 21.32
N GLU A 39 -2.94 0.69 22.12
CA GLU A 39 -2.93 0.26 23.51
C GLU A 39 -2.42 1.42 24.38
N ASP A 40 -3.19 1.73 25.42
CA ASP A 40 -2.94 2.81 26.37
C ASP A 40 -2.58 4.15 25.67
N MET A 41 -1.68 4.91 26.31
CA MET A 41 -1.14 6.15 25.77
C MET A 41 0.15 5.95 24.95
N HIS A 42 0.74 4.75 24.95
CA HIS A 42 2.09 4.53 24.45
C HIS A 42 2.15 3.79 23.11
N ILE A 43 1.16 2.96 22.80
CA ILE A 43 1.16 2.17 21.56
C ILE A 43 0.16 2.78 20.59
N ARG A 44 0.69 3.40 19.54
CA ARG A 44 -0.07 3.99 18.42
C ARG A 44 0.62 3.64 17.11
N THR A 45 0.52 2.38 16.71
CA THR A 45 1.20 1.84 15.53
C THR A 45 0.26 0.98 14.70
N GLY A 46 0.73 0.47 13.57
CA GLY A 46 -0.06 -0.37 12.70
C GLY A 46 0.66 -0.70 11.41
N VAL A 47 0.01 -1.51 10.59
CA VAL A 47 0.49 -1.90 9.27
C VAL A 47 -0.68 -1.86 8.30
N THR A 48 -0.43 -1.39 7.09
CA THR A 48 -1.35 -1.50 5.96
C THR A 48 -0.66 -2.32 4.88
N ALA A 49 -1.35 -3.27 4.28
CA ALA A 49 -0.90 -4.04 3.14
C ALA A 49 -1.79 -3.74 1.94
N ILE A 50 -1.18 -3.61 0.77
CA ILE A 50 -1.86 -3.45 -0.50
C ILE A 50 -1.40 -4.60 -1.39
N LEU A 51 -2.33 -5.38 -1.91
CA LEU A 51 -2.04 -6.44 -2.87
C LEU A 51 -2.59 -5.99 -4.23
N PRO A 52 -1.77 -6.02 -5.30
CA PRO A 52 -2.23 -5.63 -6.64
C PRO A 52 -3.24 -6.62 -7.25
N HIS A 53 -3.22 -7.87 -6.81
CA HIS A 53 -4.20 -8.92 -7.12
C HIS A 53 -4.18 -9.99 -6.01
N ASP A 54 -5.11 -10.95 -6.08
CA ASP A 54 -5.28 -12.06 -5.14
C ASP A 54 -4.40 -13.30 -5.43
N GLY A 55 -3.81 -13.36 -6.63
CA GLY A 55 -2.85 -14.40 -7.04
C GLY A 55 -1.47 -14.36 -6.37
N ASN A 56 -0.56 -15.23 -6.82
CA ASN A 56 0.77 -15.36 -6.23
C ASN A 56 1.72 -14.25 -6.73
N LEU A 57 1.92 -13.21 -5.91
CA LEU A 57 2.74 -12.04 -6.24
C LEU A 57 4.20 -12.33 -6.66
N PHE A 58 4.76 -13.47 -6.25
CA PHE A 58 6.12 -13.85 -6.63
C PHE A 58 6.19 -14.42 -8.05
N GLN A 59 5.17 -15.19 -8.44
CA GLN A 59 5.09 -15.84 -9.75
C GLN A 59 4.39 -14.96 -10.79
N GLU A 60 3.36 -14.24 -10.36
CA GLU A 60 2.48 -13.38 -11.16
C GLU A 60 2.74 -11.93 -10.81
N LYS A 61 3.91 -11.43 -11.17
CA LYS A 61 4.31 -10.05 -10.87
C LYS A 61 3.45 -9.02 -11.66
N VAL A 62 3.30 -7.75 -11.20
CA VAL A 62 2.62 -6.65 -11.98
C VAL A 62 3.54 -5.49 -12.40
N PHE A 63 3.30 -4.80 -13.52
CA PHE A 63 4.17 -3.66 -13.88
C PHE A 63 4.05 -2.53 -12.85
N ALA A 64 5.19 -1.96 -12.44
CA ALA A 64 5.25 -0.87 -11.48
C ALA A 64 6.41 0.08 -11.76
N SER A 65 6.32 1.30 -11.24
CA SER A 65 7.38 2.30 -11.26
C SER A 65 7.42 3.06 -9.93
N SER A 66 8.52 3.73 -9.65
CA SER A 66 8.67 4.60 -8.48
C SER A 66 9.44 5.86 -8.82
N TYR A 67 9.20 6.93 -8.05
CA TYR A 67 9.89 8.21 -8.19
C TYR A 67 10.16 8.80 -6.81
N VAL A 68 11.38 9.31 -6.59
CA VAL A 68 11.78 9.92 -5.32
C VAL A 68 11.72 11.44 -5.43
N ILE A 69 10.68 12.05 -4.85
CA ILE A 69 10.55 13.52 -4.77
C ILE A 69 11.48 14.08 -3.67
N ASN A 70 11.55 13.39 -2.53
CA ASN A 70 12.43 13.70 -1.41
C ASN A 70 12.91 12.40 -0.77
N GLY A 71 14.22 12.21 -0.65
CA GLY A 71 14.85 10.97 -0.19
C GLY A 71 14.94 10.78 1.33
N PHE A 72 14.26 11.59 2.13
CA PHE A 72 14.32 11.51 3.60
C PHE A 72 13.41 10.41 4.18
N GLY A 73 13.42 9.21 3.60
CA GLY A 73 12.60 8.07 4.01
C GLY A 73 13.34 6.75 3.86
N LYS A 74 12.98 5.76 4.68
CA LYS A 74 13.52 4.39 4.60
C LYS A 74 12.57 3.51 3.81
N THR A 75 12.82 3.38 2.51
CA THR A 75 12.02 2.55 1.60
C THR A 75 12.84 1.35 1.15
N ILE A 76 12.28 0.15 1.29
CA ILE A 76 12.88 -1.10 0.80
C ILE A 76 12.14 -1.54 -0.46
N GLY A 77 12.86 -2.17 -1.40
CA GLY A 77 12.30 -2.66 -2.68
C GLY A 77 12.49 -1.70 -3.86
N GLY A 78 12.53 -0.39 -3.63
CA GLY A 78 12.65 0.62 -4.70
C GLY A 78 14.02 0.64 -5.41
N ALA A 79 15.14 0.59 -4.67
CA ALA A 79 16.47 0.76 -5.25
C ALA A 79 17.07 -0.54 -5.83
N PHE A 80 16.80 -1.70 -5.23
CA PHE A 80 17.44 -2.98 -5.62
C PHE A 80 16.78 -3.67 -6.82
N TYR A 81 15.49 -3.44 -7.07
CA TYR A 81 14.74 -4.13 -8.13
C TYR A 81 14.31 -3.23 -9.30
N MET A 82 14.53 -1.91 -9.25
CA MET A 82 14.14 -1.01 -10.35
C MET A 82 15.32 -0.60 -11.25
N HIS A 83 16.55 -0.54 -10.74
CA HIS A 83 17.70 -0.03 -11.49
C HIS A 83 18.37 -1.05 -12.44
N LYS A 84 17.94 -2.31 -12.40
CA LYS A 84 18.48 -3.45 -13.17
C LYS A 84 17.57 -3.92 -14.31
N PHE A 85 16.76 -3.07 -14.94
CA PHE A 85 15.72 -3.60 -15.84
C PHE A 85 15.53 -2.75 -17.10
N SER A 86 16.33 -3.06 -18.13
CA SER A 86 16.05 -2.70 -19.52
C SER A 86 15.18 -3.73 -20.24
N GLU A 87 14.86 -4.87 -19.62
CA GLU A 87 13.91 -5.83 -20.16
C GLU A 87 13.03 -6.41 -19.06
N SER A 88 11.72 -6.36 -19.32
CA SER A 88 10.64 -7.16 -18.75
C SER A 88 10.94 -7.90 -17.44
N GLU A 89 10.58 -7.30 -16.30
CA GLU A 89 9.90 -8.07 -15.25
C GLU A 89 9.26 -7.18 -14.19
N LYS A 90 8.13 -7.68 -13.72
CA LYS A 90 7.07 -6.98 -13.02
C LYS A 90 7.35 -6.99 -11.47
N LEU A 91 6.73 -6.12 -10.66
CA LEU A 91 6.89 -5.95 -9.20
C LEU A 91 5.56 -6.05 -8.43
N ALA A 92 5.58 -6.53 -7.19
CA ALA A 92 4.49 -6.39 -6.23
C ALA A 92 4.89 -5.42 -5.11
N ALA A 93 4.16 -4.32 -4.94
CA ALA A 93 4.44 -3.33 -3.91
C ALA A 93 3.75 -3.71 -2.60
N VAL A 94 4.50 -4.23 -1.63
CA VAL A 94 4.07 -4.28 -0.22
C VAL A 94 4.65 -3.06 0.48
N GLN A 95 3.83 -2.04 0.71
CA GLN A 95 4.27 -0.87 1.48
C GLN A 95 4.17 -1.18 2.98
N ARG A 96 5.30 -1.22 3.68
CA ARG A 96 5.34 -1.26 5.16
C ARG A 96 6.16 -0.07 5.66
N TYR A 97 5.59 0.67 6.61
CA TYR A 97 6.30 1.60 7.50
C TYR A 97 6.25 1.00 8.91
N VAL A 98 7.40 0.58 9.45
CA VAL A 98 7.59 0.35 10.89
C VAL A 98 9.03 0.73 11.22
N ASP A 99 9.21 1.64 12.17
CA ASP A 99 10.51 1.96 12.75
C ASP A 99 11.18 0.69 13.33
N GLY A 100 12.38 0.37 12.86
CA GLY A 100 13.41 -0.43 13.54
C GLY A 100 13.19 -1.91 13.88
N ALA A 101 11.97 -2.44 14.06
CA ALA A 101 11.79 -3.67 14.86
C ALA A 101 11.14 -4.89 14.18
N SER A 102 10.91 -4.90 12.86
CA SER A 102 10.09 -5.96 12.22
C SER A 102 10.81 -6.89 11.23
N PHE A 103 12.12 -7.13 11.38
CA PHE A 103 12.81 -8.13 10.54
C PHE A 103 12.62 -9.59 11.03
N GLY A 104 12.12 -9.82 12.25
CA GLY A 104 12.06 -11.17 12.84
C GLY A 104 10.76 -11.95 12.66
N ASN A 105 9.61 -11.28 12.49
CA ASN A 105 8.31 -11.94 12.43
C ASN A 105 7.60 -11.55 11.13
N ALA A 106 7.68 -12.42 10.13
CA ALA A 106 6.78 -12.37 9.00
C ALA A 106 5.34 -12.52 9.54
N ILE A 107 4.62 -11.40 9.64
CA ILE A 107 3.21 -11.40 9.98
C ILE A 107 2.52 -12.18 8.85
N LYS A 108 2.07 -13.40 9.15
CA LYS A 108 1.23 -14.20 8.25
C LYS A 108 -0.06 -13.43 8.01
N PHE A 109 -0.19 -12.84 6.83
CA PHE A 109 -1.50 -12.44 6.32
C PHE A 109 -2.23 -13.71 5.89
N LYS A 110 -3.20 -14.15 6.69
CA LYS A 110 -4.22 -15.08 6.23
C LYS A 110 -5.26 -14.23 5.49
N VAL A 111 -5.13 -14.15 4.17
CA VAL A 111 -6.22 -13.69 3.31
C VAL A 111 -7.33 -14.73 3.51
N ILE A 112 -8.48 -14.29 4.00
CA ILE A 112 -9.69 -15.11 4.12
C ILE A 112 -10.33 -15.20 2.74
#